data_AF-A0A2V9PB54-F1
#
_entry.id   AF-A0A2V9PB54-F1
#
_cell.length_a   1.000
_cell.length_b   1.000
_cell.length_c   1.000
_cell.angle_alpha   90.00
_cell.angle_beta   90.00
_cell.angle_gamma   90.00
#
_symmetry.space_group_name_H-M   'P 1'
#
loop_
_entity.id
_entity.type
_entity.pdbx_description
1 polymer ?
#
loop_
_entity_poly.entity_id
_entity_poly.type
_entity_poly.pdbx_seq_one_letter_code
_entity_poly.pdbx_strand_id
1 'polypeptide(L)'
;GVEKLVFAIDSRGGKLAIRGWREIVNVTPLEAVRALESFCGAFLYTHIETEGMLKGIPLEPVMQLRQATKNQLIAAGGISSDQEIEQLHQMGVDAVVGMALYLGKLKLPDTIPISN
;
A
#
# COMPACT_ATOMS: atom_id res chain seq x y z
N GLY A 1 -9.96 -6.18 18.92
CA GLY A 1 -11.03 -6.47 17.95
C GLY A 1 -10.50 -6.24 16.56
N VAL A 2 -11.38 -5.80 15.65
CA VAL A 2 -11.06 -5.55 14.24
C VAL A 2 -9.97 -4.50 14.05
N GLU A 3 -9.77 -3.59 15.00
CA GLU A 3 -8.75 -2.54 14.96
C GLU A 3 -7.31 -3.06 14.91
N LYS A 4 -7.10 -4.33 15.29
CA LYS A 4 -5.78 -4.98 15.26
C LYS A 4 -5.55 -5.81 13.99
N LEU A 5 -6.51 -5.83 13.07
CA LEU A 5 -6.45 -6.62 11.85
C LEU A 5 -6.07 -5.74 10.67
N VAL A 6 -5.06 -6.17 9.93
CA VAL A 6 -4.61 -5.57 8.68
C VAL A 6 -4.84 -6.58 7.56
N PHE A 7 -5.63 -6.22 6.56
CA PHE A 7 -5.88 -7.11 5.43
C PHE A 7 -4.98 -6.74 4.26
N ALA A 8 -4.24 -7.73 3.76
CA ALA A 8 -3.39 -7.56 2.58
C ALA A 8 -4.25 -7.59 1.30
N ILE A 9 -4.08 -6.56 0.48
CA ILE A 9 -4.73 -6.37 -0.81
C ILE A 9 -3.62 -6.33 -1.87
N ASP A 10 -3.20 -7.49 -2.31
CA ASP A 10 -2.16 -7.62 -3.33
C ASP A 10 -2.80 -7.59 -4.72
N SER A 11 -2.36 -6.66 -5.56
CA SER A 11 -2.94 -6.41 -6.88
C SER A 11 -1.94 -6.66 -7.99
N ARG A 12 -2.38 -7.36 -9.04
CA ARG A 12 -1.71 -7.46 -10.33
C ARG A 12 -2.72 -7.40 -11.47
N GLY A 13 -2.48 -6.52 -12.44
CA GLY A 13 -3.36 -6.23 -13.57
C GLY A 13 -4.70 -5.64 -13.14
N GLY A 14 -4.72 -4.87 -12.05
CA GLY A 14 -5.95 -4.33 -11.46
C GLY A 14 -6.85 -5.37 -10.79
N LYS A 15 -6.35 -6.59 -10.56
CA LYS A 15 -7.07 -7.71 -9.93
C LYS A 15 -6.31 -8.25 -8.74
N LEU A 16 -7.02 -8.86 -7.79
CA LEU A 16 -6.40 -9.47 -6.64
C LEU A 16 -5.55 -10.69 -7.03
N ALA A 17 -4.38 -10.75 -6.42
CA ALA A 17 -3.48 -11.88 -6.46
C ALA A 17 -3.48 -12.59 -5.10
N ILE A 18 -3.75 -13.89 -5.10
CA ILE A 18 -3.83 -14.72 -3.89
C ILE A 18 -2.81 -15.86 -3.96
N ARG A 19 -2.72 -16.65 -2.88
CA ARG A 19 -1.77 -17.78 -2.73
C ARG A 19 -0.32 -17.39 -3.02
N GLY A 20 0.14 -16.29 -2.42
CA GLY A 20 1.49 -15.75 -2.66
C GLY A 20 1.68 -15.31 -4.10
N TRP A 21 0.70 -14.58 -4.65
CA TRP A 21 0.68 -13.98 -5.99
C TRP A 21 0.62 -14.96 -7.17
N ARG A 22 0.36 -16.24 -6.89
CA ARG A 22 0.34 -17.31 -7.91
C ARG A 22 -0.99 -17.40 -8.64
N GLU A 23 -2.08 -16.96 -8.02
CA GLU A 23 -3.43 -17.07 -8.57
C GLU A 23 -4.07 -15.69 -8.65
N ILE A 24 -4.64 -15.34 -9.81
CA ILE A 24 -5.38 -14.10 -10.02
C ILE A 24 -6.86 -14.42 -10.01
N VAL A 25 -7.62 -13.71 -9.19
CA VAL A 25 -9.07 -13.85 -9.11
C VAL A 25 -9.77 -12.66 -9.77
N ASN A 26 -11.00 -12.86 -10.22
CA ASN A 26 -11.79 -11.80 -10.86
C ASN A 26 -12.45 -10.88 -9.82
N VAL A 27 -11.63 -10.30 -8.96
CA VAL A 27 -12.00 -9.31 -7.94
C VAL A 27 -10.99 -8.18 -8.01
N THR A 28 -11.47 -6.96 -8.09
CA THR A 28 -10.63 -5.76 -8.05
C THR A 28 -10.25 -5.39 -6.62
N PRO A 29 -9.14 -4.67 -6.40
CA PRO A 29 -8.79 -4.13 -5.09
C PRO A 29 -9.91 -3.29 -4.48
N LEU A 30 -10.62 -2.50 -5.30
CA LEU A 30 -11.72 -1.64 -4.87
C LEU A 30 -12.91 -2.43 -4.35
N GLU A 31 -13.31 -3.50 -5.05
CA GLU A 31 -14.38 -4.40 -4.62
C GLU A 31 -14.02 -5.07 -3.29
N ALA A 32 -12.77 -5.51 -3.15
CA ALA A 32 -12.29 -6.17 -1.94
C ALA A 32 -12.29 -5.22 -0.73
N VAL A 33 -11.75 -4.01 -0.87
CA VAL A 33 -11.73 -3.00 0.20
C VAL A 33 -13.14 -2.69 0.69
N ARG A 34 -14.09 -2.45 -0.23
CA ARG A 34 -15.49 -2.17 0.12
C ARG A 34 -16.16 -3.33 0.84
N ALA A 35 -15.92 -4.57 0.38
CA ALA A 35 -16.53 -5.75 0.99
C ALA A 35 -15.97 -6.06 2.39
N LEU A 36 -14.72 -5.70 2.64
CA LEU A 36 -13.98 -6.12 3.83
C LEU A 36 -13.84 -5.02 4.90
N GLU A 37 -14.20 -3.78 4.61
CA GLU A 37 -13.96 -2.61 5.47
C GLU A 37 -14.39 -2.81 6.93
N SER A 38 -15.57 -3.39 7.16
CA SER A 38 -16.10 -3.58 8.52
C SER A 38 -15.38 -4.64 9.36
N PHE A 39 -14.44 -5.40 8.76
CA PHE A 39 -13.78 -6.53 9.39
C PHE A 39 -12.31 -6.28 9.74
N CYS A 40 -11.76 -5.11 9.42
CA CYS A 40 -10.38 -4.76 9.71
C CYS A 40 -10.24 -3.31 10.19
N GLY A 41 -9.06 -2.98 10.73
CA GLY A 41 -8.68 -1.61 11.09
C GLY A 41 -7.84 -0.94 10.01
N ALA A 42 -7.21 -1.74 9.13
CA ALA A 42 -6.36 -1.24 8.08
C ALA A 42 -6.31 -2.17 6.85
N PHE A 43 -5.91 -1.59 5.72
CA PHE A 43 -5.55 -2.31 4.50
C PHE A 43 -4.10 -2.06 4.15
N LEU A 44 -3.38 -3.12 3.81
CA LEU A 44 -2.06 -3.04 3.18
C LEU A 44 -2.22 -3.36 1.70
N TYR A 45 -2.16 -2.34 0.85
CA TYR A 45 -2.24 -2.47 -0.59
C TYR A 45 -0.84 -2.63 -1.19
N THR A 46 -0.60 -3.71 -1.92
CA THR A 46 0.64 -3.93 -2.68
C THR A 46 0.36 -3.90 -4.17
N HIS A 47 0.97 -2.97 -4.88
CA HIS A 47 1.00 -3.00 -6.35
C HIS A 47 2.16 -3.89 -6.82
N ILE A 48 1.85 -5.14 -7.21
CA ILE A 48 2.86 -6.18 -7.48
C ILE A 48 3.73 -5.81 -8.68
N GLU A 49 3.18 -5.18 -9.72
CA GLU A 49 3.92 -4.90 -10.95
C GLU A 49 5.09 -3.93 -10.75
N THR A 50 5.04 -3.09 -9.71
CA THR A 50 6.12 -2.15 -9.39
C THR A 50 6.94 -2.60 -8.19
N GLU A 51 6.56 -3.70 -7.54
CA GLU A 51 7.27 -4.28 -6.42
C GLU A 51 8.70 -4.66 -6.82
N GLY A 52 9.68 -4.27 -6.00
CA GLY A 52 11.11 -4.44 -6.28
C GLY A 52 11.70 -3.65 -7.46
N MET A 53 10.88 -2.96 -8.28
CA MET A 53 11.38 -2.33 -9.51
C MET A 53 11.94 -0.91 -9.33
N LEU A 54 11.67 -0.25 -8.20
CA LEU A 54 12.09 1.13 -7.91
C LEU A 54 11.66 2.17 -8.97
N LYS A 55 10.54 1.91 -9.65
CA LYS A 55 9.96 2.78 -10.69
C LYS A 55 8.88 3.73 -10.16
N GLY A 56 8.62 3.66 -8.86
CA GLY A 56 7.56 4.36 -8.19
C GLY A 56 6.23 3.61 -8.19
N ILE A 57 5.34 4.02 -7.30
CA ILE A 57 4.00 3.46 -7.16
C ILE A 57 2.99 4.25 -8.02
N PRO A 58 2.04 3.59 -8.70
CA PRO A 58 0.96 4.32 -9.36
C PRO A 58 0.02 4.94 -8.30
N LEU A 59 -0.09 6.26 -8.30
CA LEU A 59 -0.93 6.99 -7.34
C LEU A 59 -2.43 6.86 -7.61
N GLU A 60 -2.83 6.67 -8.87
CA GLU A 60 -4.25 6.62 -9.24
C GLU A 60 -5.02 5.47 -8.56
N PRO A 61 -4.56 4.19 -8.61
CA PRO A 61 -5.19 3.11 -7.83
C PRO A 61 -5.22 3.39 -6.34
N VAL A 62 -4.15 3.97 -5.79
CA VAL A 62 -4.06 4.30 -4.36
C VAL A 62 -5.10 5.35 -3.97
N MET A 63 -5.29 6.38 -4.80
CA MET A 63 -6.31 7.40 -4.61
C MET A 63 -7.72 6.81 -4.62
N GLN A 64 -8.01 5.91 -5.55
CA GLN A 64 -9.31 5.23 -5.63
C GLN A 64 -9.59 4.39 -4.37
N LEU A 65 -8.58 3.67 -3.86
CA LEU A 65 -8.72 2.91 -2.62
C LEU A 65 -8.87 3.81 -1.39
N ARG A 66 -8.11 4.91 -1.32
CA ARG A 66 -8.21 5.88 -0.24
C ARG A 66 -9.61 6.48 -0.14
N GLN A 67 -10.25 6.76 -1.27
CA GLN A 67 -11.63 7.26 -1.31
C GLN A 67 -12.66 6.18 -0.92
N ALA A 68 -12.31 4.89 -1.00
CA ALA A 68 -13.22 3.79 -0.80
C ALA A 68 -13.30 3.28 0.65
N THR A 69 -12.44 3.75 1.54
CA THR A 69 -12.45 3.35 2.96
C THR A 69 -12.14 4.51 3.89
N LYS A 70 -12.63 4.44 5.13
CA LYS A 70 -12.24 5.31 6.24
C LYS A 70 -11.13 4.72 7.10
N ASN A 71 -10.84 3.42 6.96
CA ASN A 71 -9.78 2.74 7.69
C ASN A 71 -8.40 3.20 7.23
N GLN A 72 -7.36 2.88 8.01
CA GLN A 72 -5.99 3.17 7.61
C GLN A 72 -5.68 2.45 6.29
N LEU A 73 -5.06 3.17 5.35
CA LEU A 73 -4.59 2.61 4.09
C LEU A 73 -3.08 2.76 4.06
N ILE A 74 -2.41 1.64 3.82
CA ILE A 74 -0.96 1.54 3.74
C ILE A 74 -0.64 1.08 2.31
N ALA A 75 0.21 1.81 1.61
CA ALA A 75 0.58 1.52 0.23
C ALA A 75 2.01 0.99 0.14
N ALA A 76 2.19 -0.06 -0.67
CA ALA A 76 3.45 -0.71 -0.95
C ALA A 76 3.56 -1.04 -2.46
N GLY A 77 4.77 -1.32 -2.92
CA GLY A 77 5.04 -1.73 -4.30
C GLY A 77 5.76 -0.67 -5.11
N GLY A 78 7.08 -0.57 -4.93
CA GLY A 78 7.95 0.21 -5.82
C GLY A 78 8.21 1.66 -5.45
N ILE A 79 7.70 2.13 -4.30
CA ILE A 79 7.99 3.47 -3.75
C ILE A 79 9.51 3.66 -3.65
N SER A 80 10.01 4.75 -4.22
CA SER A 80 11.46 4.90 -4.45
C SER A 80 12.03 6.29 -4.19
N SER A 81 11.20 7.24 -3.76
CA SER A 81 11.59 8.63 -3.49
C SER A 81 10.80 9.24 -2.34
N ASP A 82 11.39 10.24 -1.67
CA ASP A 82 10.72 11.00 -0.59
C ASP A 82 9.51 11.77 -1.11
N GLN A 83 9.55 12.21 -2.36
CA GLN A 83 8.42 12.89 -3.01
C GLN A 83 7.18 11.99 -3.08
N GLU A 84 7.34 10.71 -3.41
CA GLU A 84 6.22 9.76 -3.42
C GLU A 84 5.66 9.54 -2.00
N ILE A 85 6.54 9.46 -0.99
CA ILE A 85 6.13 9.32 0.41
C ILE A 85 5.31 10.54 0.84
N GLU A 86 5.75 11.74 0.50
CA GLU A 86 5.04 12.99 0.79
C GLU A 86 3.68 13.04 0.06
N GLN A 87 3.62 12.63 -1.21
CA GLN A 87 2.36 12.55 -1.95
C GLN A 87 1.36 11.59 -1.31
N LEU A 88 1.81 10.41 -0.88
CA LEU A 88 0.97 9.45 -0.16
C LEU A 88 0.51 10.02 1.19
N HIS A 89 1.41 10.67 1.93
CA HIS A 89 1.09 11.29 3.22
C HIS A 89 0.01 12.37 3.07
N GLN A 90 0.12 13.25 2.07
CA GLN A 90 -0.88 14.28 1.77
C GLN A 90 -2.24 13.68 1.38
N MET A 91 -2.27 12.45 0.87
CA MET A 91 -3.49 11.69 0.59
C MET A 91 -4.06 10.98 1.83
N GLY A 92 -3.39 11.01 2.98
CA GLY A 92 -3.77 10.22 4.16
C GLY A 92 -3.52 8.71 3.97
N VAL A 93 -2.41 8.38 3.28
CA VAL A 93 -1.96 7.01 3.01
C VAL A 93 -0.55 6.85 3.57
N ASP A 94 -0.33 5.80 4.35
CA ASP A 94 1.00 5.48 4.86
C ASP A 94 1.81 4.73 3.80
N ALA A 95 3.12 4.94 3.77
CA ALA A 95 4.03 4.29 2.83
C ALA A 95 4.81 3.15 3.46
N VAL A 96 4.89 2.01 2.78
CA VAL A 96 5.82 0.92 3.10
C VAL A 96 6.94 0.90 2.06
N VAL A 97 8.17 1.14 2.52
CA VAL A 97 9.37 1.22 1.69
C VAL A 97 10.31 0.08 2.06
N GLY A 98 10.56 -0.83 1.11
CA GLY A 98 11.48 -1.96 1.28
C GLY A 98 12.76 -1.81 0.45
N MET A 99 12.66 -2.12 -0.84
CA MET A 99 13.82 -2.20 -1.75
C MET A 99 14.62 -0.90 -1.84
N ALA A 100 13.96 0.28 -1.78
CA ALA A 100 14.65 1.55 -1.87
C ALA A 100 15.55 1.83 -0.66
N LEU A 101 15.13 1.37 0.54
CA LEU A 101 15.97 1.39 1.73
C LEU A 101 17.08 0.34 1.64
N TYR A 102 16.74 -0.88 1.21
CA TYR A 102 17.71 -1.98 1.09
C TYR A 102 18.88 -1.65 0.17
N LEU A 103 18.62 -0.97 -0.95
CA LEU A 103 19.64 -0.53 -1.90
C LEU A 103 20.25 0.84 -1.57
N GLY A 104 19.89 1.45 -0.44
CA GLY A 104 20.40 2.75 0.00
C GLY A 104 19.99 3.92 -0.90
N LYS A 105 18.99 3.75 -1.77
CA LYS A 105 18.41 4.83 -2.59
C LYS A 105 17.67 5.83 -1.72
N LEU A 106 16.96 5.32 -0.71
CA LEU A 106 16.41 6.10 0.39
C LEU A 106 17.17 5.74 1.66
N LYS A 107 17.27 6.70 2.58
CA LYS A 107 17.92 6.53 3.86
C LYS A 107 16.92 6.82 4.96
N LEU A 108 16.92 5.99 5.99
CA LEU A 108 16.22 6.33 7.21
C LEU A 108 16.93 7.56 7.83
N PRO A 109 16.17 8.50 8.40
CA PRO A 109 16.78 9.58 9.16
C PRO A 109 17.48 8.99 10.40
N ASP A 110 18.58 9.62 10.83
CA ASP A 110 19.33 9.18 12.03
C ASP A 110 18.47 9.21 13.30
N THR A 111 17.41 10.04 13.29
CA THR A 111 16.41 10.12 14.34
C THR A 111 15.02 10.18 13.73
N ILE A 112 14.08 9.42 14.32
CA ILE A 112 12.67 9.51 13.96
C ILE A 112 12.02 10.37 15.05
N PRO A 113 11.52 11.57 14.73
CA PRO A 113 10.80 12.38 15.71
C PRO A 113 9.56 11.60 16.17
N ILE A 114 9.37 11.52 17.49
CA ILE A 114 8.21 10.84 18.06
C ILE A 114 7.02 11.77 17.90
N SER A 115 6.07 11.38 17.05
CA SER A 115 4.79 12.08 16.90
C SER A 115 3.91 11.74 18.12
N ASN A 116 3.40 12.78 18.80
CA ASN A 116 2.41 12.65 19.88
C ASN A 116 1.00 12.39 19.33
#